data_AF-A0A6B1ADI8-F1
#
_entry.id   AF-A0A6B1ADI8-F1
#
_cell.length_a   1.000
_cell.length_b   1.000
_cell.length_c   1.000
_cell.angle_alpha   90.00
_cell.angle_beta   90.00
_cell.angle_gamma   90.00
#
_symmetry.space_group_name_H-M   'P 1'
#
loop_
_entity.id
_entity.type
_entity.pdbx_description
1 polymer ?
#
loop_
_entity_poly.entity_id
_entity_poly.type
_entity_poly.pdbx_seq_one_letter_code
_entity_poly.pdbx_strand_id
1 'polypeptide(L)'
;MLVLTVLLTALTTAVAIVFMSATQLTERNMAQRFLARALHSLLEIDQFVLHAWPELEAAAADGSPILLEDFPVALQLDRAGLAEGPIAVAEAIAAATASLVYDAGLDVLSESPRAFRILSRGALFDGSVGRLTGGGHELASIGFIVSGTLAVLLVLATAAQVRGLYRIGAPALAIGLGAALVWIVAAVARSAFEGQAETSADPFAADLGLIAADAVSLLVRNGATVTVTAGVVGVLSLAAGGLLRALERANVAQSARNR
;
A
#
# COMPACT_ATOMS: atom_id res chain seq x y z
N MET A 1 -32.51 2.62 11.32
CA MET A 1 -31.36 3.52 11.15
C MET A 1 -30.05 2.91 11.64
N LEU A 2 -29.99 2.34 12.86
CA LEU A 2 -28.74 1.80 13.42
C LEU A 2 -27.99 0.81 12.51
N VAL A 3 -28.69 -0.16 11.92
CA VAL A 3 -28.06 -1.15 11.01
C VAL A 3 -27.41 -0.47 9.81
N LEU A 4 -28.11 0.49 9.19
CA LEU A 4 -27.58 1.25 8.05
C LEU A 4 -26.33 2.04 8.44
N THR A 5 -26.34 2.73 9.58
CA THR A 5 -25.16 3.50 10.04
C THR A 5 -23.98 2.60 10.40
N VAL A 6 -24.24 1.40 10.94
CA VAL A 6 -23.19 0.38 11.19
C VAL A 6 -22.57 -0.09 9.88
N LEU A 7 -23.40 -0.41 8.87
CA LEU A 7 -22.91 -0.84 7.55
C LEU A 7 -22.10 0.26 6.85
N LEU A 8 -22.59 1.50 6.88
CA LEU A 8 -21.86 2.65 6.34
C LEU A 8 -20.55 2.90 7.10
N THR A 9 -20.54 2.75 8.43
CA THR A 9 -19.32 2.85 9.25
C THR A 9 -18.31 1.80 8.81
N ALA A 10 -18.73 0.55 8.66
CA ALA A 10 -17.86 -0.55 8.23
C ALA A 10 -17.29 -0.30 6.82
N LEU A 11 -18.13 0.08 5.85
CA LEU A 11 -17.70 0.34 4.49
C LEU A 11 -16.74 1.53 4.41
N THR A 12 -17.07 2.63 5.09
CA THR A 12 -16.22 3.84 5.09
C THR A 12 -14.88 3.57 5.78
N THR A 13 -14.88 2.78 6.85
CA THR A 13 -13.65 2.33 7.51
C THR A 13 -12.79 1.47 6.57
N ALA A 14 -13.41 0.55 5.82
CA ALA A 14 -12.70 -0.26 4.84
C ALA A 14 -12.03 0.62 3.78
N VAL A 15 -12.76 1.60 3.23
CA VAL A 15 -12.23 2.57 2.27
C VAL A 15 -11.09 3.39 2.88
N ALA A 16 -11.23 3.86 4.13
CA ALA A 16 -10.18 4.60 4.83
C ALA A 16 -8.90 3.78 5.03
N ILE A 17 -9.01 2.48 5.37
CA ILE A 17 -7.85 1.58 5.50
C ILE A 17 -7.15 1.40 4.14
N VAL A 18 -7.91 1.30 3.06
CA VAL A 18 -7.36 1.20 1.70
C VAL A 18 -6.56 2.45 1.36
N PHE A 19 -7.14 3.64 1.56
CA PHE A 19 -6.43 4.89 1.29
C PHE A 19 -5.24 5.10 2.23
N MET A 20 -5.35 4.77 3.51
CA MET A 20 -4.22 4.81 4.44
C MET A 20 -3.07 3.92 3.95
N SER A 21 -3.37 2.71 3.50
CA SER A 21 -2.35 1.80 2.99
C SER A 21 -1.75 2.32 1.67
N ALA A 22 -2.56 2.92 0.80
CA ALA A 22 -2.08 3.59 -0.40
C ALA A 22 -1.17 4.79 -0.09
N THR A 23 -1.47 5.59 0.95
CA THR A 23 -0.59 6.70 1.38
C THR A 23 0.77 6.21 1.87
N GLN A 24 0.80 5.10 2.60
CA GLN A 24 2.04 4.47 3.08
C GLN A 24 2.84 3.91 1.90
N LEU A 25 2.16 3.24 0.96
CA LEU A 25 2.80 2.66 -0.22
C LEU A 25 3.41 3.73 -1.15
N THR A 26 2.75 4.88 -1.26
CA THR A 26 3.16 6.03 -2.09
C THR A 26 4.11 6.99 -1.35
N GLU A 27 4.47 6.69 -0.10
CA GLU A 27 5.49 7.44 0.62
C GLU A 27 6.83 7.34 -0.14
N ARG A 28 7.52 8.47 -0.34
CA ARG A 28 8.69 8.57 -1.24
C ARG A 28 9.67 7.41 -1.13
N ASN A 29 10.15 7.10 0.07
CA ASN A 29 11.14 6.04 0.28
C ASN A 29 10.60 4.64 -0.03
N MET A 30 9.31 4.40 0.19
CA MET A 30 8.68 3.11 -0.11
C MET A 30 8.38 2.99 -1.60
N ALA A 31 7.74 4.02 -2.17
CA ALA A 31 7.41 4.11 -3.58
C ALA A 31 8.65 3.99 -4.47
N GLN A 32 9.73 4.72 -4.16
CA GLN A 32 10.98 4.64 -4.91
C GLN A 32 11.62 3.26 -4.85
N ARG A 33 11.52 2.53 -3.72
CA ARG A 33 12.01 1.14 -3.64
C ARG A 33 11.21 0.19 -4.52
N PHE A 34 9.88 0.30 -4.49
CA PHE A 34 9.01 -0.51 -5.35
C PHE A 34 9.20 -0.17 -6.83
N LEU A 35 9.27 1.12 -7.16
CA LEU A 35 9.56 1.60 -8.51
C LEU A 35 10.94 1.13 -8.99
N ALA A 36 11.98 1.23 -8.16
CA ALA A 36 13.33 0.79 -8.53
C ALA A 36 13.32 -0.69 -8.90
N ARG A 37 12.72 -1.55 -8.06
CA ARG A 37 12.61 -2.99 -8.35
C ARG A 37 11.79 -3.27 -9.61
N ALA A 38 10.67 -2.57 -9.80
CA ALA A 38 9.80 -2.75 -10.95
C ALA A 38 10.47 -2.29 -12.25
N LEU A 39 11.13 -1.13 -12.23
CA LEU A 39 11.85 -0.55 -13.37
C LEU A 39 13.13 -1.31 -13.69
N HIS A 40 13.80 -1.88 -12.68
CA HIS A 40 14.97 -2.73 -12.86
C HIS A 40 14.64 -3.93 -13.74
N SER A 41 13.56 -4.64 -13.41
CA SER A 41 13.07 -5.77 -14.20
C SER A 41 12.51 -5.32 -15.55
N LEU A 42 11.69 -4.26 -15.58
CA LEU A 42 11.05 -3.74 -16.80
C LEU A 42 12.05 -3.27 -17.86
N LEU A 43 13.09 -2.53 -17.44
CA LEU A 43 14.06 -1.90 -18.33
C LEU A 43 15.29 -2.78 -18.57
N GLU A 44 15.30 -4.01 -18.03
CA GLU A 44 16.42 -4.96 -18.14
C GLU A 44 17.76 -4.32 -17.77
N ILE A 45 17.79 -3.53 -16.69
CA ILE A 45 18.93 -2.64 -16.37
C ILE A 45 20.23 -3.44 -16.27
N ASP A 46 20.20 -4.66 -15.73
CA ASP A 46 21.39 -5.52 -15.67
C ASP A 46 21.99 -5.82 -17.05
N GLN A 47 21.14 -6.17 -18.02
CA GLN A 47 21.60 -6.47 -19.37
C GLN A 47 22.12 -5.22 -20.07
N PHE A 48 21.46 -4.09 -19.85
CA PHE A 48 21.91 -2.80 -20.35
C PHE A 48 23.28 -2.43 -19.77
N VAL A 49 23.46 -2.49 -18.46
CA VAL A 49 24.74 -2.13 -17.81
C VAL A 49 25.85 -3.07 -18.26
N LEU A 50 25.59 -4.38 -18.34
CA LEU A 50 26.59 -5.33 -18.82
C LEU A 50 27.03 -5.06 -20.26
N HIS A 51 26.12 -4.62 -21.12
CA HIS A 51 26.43 -4.27 -22.50
C HIS A 51 27.21 -2.94 -22.61
N ALA A 52 26.81 -1.93 -21.84
CA ALA A 52 27.41 -0.60 -21.84
C ALA A 52 28.70 -0.51 -21.00
N TRP A 53 29.01 -1.52 -20.18
CA TRP A 53 30.11 -1.47 -19.20
C TRP A 53 31.46 -1.04 -19.78
N PRO A 54 31.93 -1.57 -20.93
CA PRO A 54 33.23 -1.18 -21.49
C PRO A 54 33.30 0.32 -21.84
N GLU A 55 32.19 0.89 -22.31
CA GLU A 55 32.09 2.30 -22.67
C GLU A 55 32.02 3.20 -21.43
N LEU A 56 31.30 2.75 -20.40
CA LEU A 56 31.24 3.43 -19.10
C LEU A 56 32.61 3.47 -18.40
N GLU A 57 33.38 2.39 -18.46
CA GLU A 57 34.76 2.35 -17.95
C GLU A 57 35.69 3.32 -18.70
N ALA A 58 35.60 3.35 -20.03
CA ALA A 58 36.38 4.27 -20.86
C ALA A 58 36.03 5.74 -20.56
N ALA A 59 34.74 6.08 -20.48
CA ALA A 59 34.28 7.43 -20.17
C ALA A 59 34.70 7.90 -18.76
N ALA A 60 34.76 6.99 -17.79
CA ALA A 60 35.23 7.28 -16.44
C ALA A 60 36.74 7.55 -16.40
N ALA A 61 37.53 6.80 -17.16
CA ALA A 61 38.98 6.99 -17.26
C ALA A 61 39.35 8.33 -17.92
N ASP A 62 38.59 8.75 -18.94
CA ASP A 62 38.83 10.00 -19.68
C ASP A 62 38.31 11.24 -18.97
N GLY A 63 37.65 11.08 -17.82
CA GLY A 63 37.16 12.19 -17.03
C GLY A 63 36.02 12.98 -17.71
N SER A 64 35.24 12.33 -18.58
CA SER A 64 34.06 12.90 -19.21
C SER A 64 32.81 12.74 -18.32
N PRO A 65 31.76 13.58 -18.47
CA PRO A 65 30.46 13.28 -17.87
C PRO A 65 29.87 12.03 -18.53
N ILE A 66 29.39 11.08 -17.72
CA ILE A 66 28.82 9.83 -18.22
C ILE A 66 27.34 10.05 -18.44
N LEU A 67 26.96 10.15 -19.71
CA LEU A 67 25.57 10.22 -20.16
C LEU A 67 25.17 8.87 -20.74
N LEU A 68 24.02 8.38 -20.33
CA LEU A 68 23.45 7.14 -20.82
C LEU A 68 22.58 7.42 -22.06
N GLU A 69 23.20 7.60 -23.23
CA GLU A 69 22.50 8.03 -24.46
C GLU A 69 21.44 7.03 -24.95
N ASP A 70 21.64 5.73 -24.74
CA ASP A 70 20.71 4.66 -25.15
C ASP A 70 19.76 4.19 -24.04
N PHE A 71 19.84 4.79 -22.84
CA PHE A 71 18.93 4.46 -21.74
C PHE A 71 17.62 5.25 -21.89
N PRO A 72 16.46 4.68 -21.52
CA PRO A 72 15.17 5.35 -21.73
C PRO A 72 14.98 6.66 -20.96
N VAL A 73 15.86 6.97 -20.01
CA VAL A 73 15.83 8.17 -19.20
C VAL A 73 17.20 8.82 -19.22
N ALA A 74 17.25 10.13 -19.44
CA ALA A 74 18.50 10.88 -19.37
C ALA A 74 19.01 10.89 -17.92
N LEU A 75 20.04 10.08 -17.66
CA LEU A 75 20.67 9.94 -16.36
C LEU A 75 22.15 10.32 -16.46
N GLN A 76 22.62 11.03 -15.44
CA GLN A 76 24.03 11.34 -15.24
C GLN A 76 24.56 10.45 -14.12
N LEU A 77 25.58 9.64 -14.44
CA LEU A 77 26.22 8.77 -13.45
C LEU A 77 27.41 9.47 -12.80
N ASP A 78 27.55 9.29 -11.48
CA ASP A 78 28.76 9.68 -10.77
C ASP A 78 29.87 8.66 -11.00
N ARG A 79 31.09 9.14 -11.23
CA ARG A 79 32.28 8.30 -11.45
C ARG A 79 32.65 7.50 -10.22
N ALA A 80 32.40 8.04 -9.02
CA ALA A 80 32.70 7.33 -7.79
C ALA A 80 31.89 6.01 -7.70
N GLY A 81 30.65 6.01 -8.20
CA GLY A 81 29.80 4.82 -8.22
C GLY A 81 30.23 3.74 -9.21
N LEU A 82 30.99 4.08 -10.26
CA LEU A 82 31.48 3.09 -11.22
C LEU A 82 32.57 2.17 -10.64
N ALA A 83 33.32 2.65 -9.64
CA ALA A 83 34.36 1.86 -8.99
C ALA A 83 33.81 0.68 -8.17
N GLU A 84 32.51 0.71 -7.84
CA GLU A 84 31.82 -0.35 -7.08
C GLU A 84 31.38 -1.52 -7.99
N GLY A 85 31.49 -1.36 -9.31
CA GLY A 85 31.22 -2.40 -10.30
C GLY A 85 29.80 -2.36 -10.90
N PRO A 86 29.50 -3.26 -11.84
CA PRO A 86 28.29 -3.19 -12.67
C PRO A 86 26.98 -3.36 -11.88
N ILE A 87 26.99 -4.14 -10.80
CA ILE A 87 25.81 -4.36 -9.97
C ILE A 87 25.41 -3.06 -9.24
N ALA A 88 26.36 -2.39 -8.60
CA ALA A 88 26.12 -1.13 -7.90
C ALA A 88 25.62 -0.04 -8.85
N VAL A 89 26.14 -0.03 -10.09
CA VAL A 89 25.70 0.90 -11.13
C VAL A 89 24.28 0.59 -11.60
N ALA A 90 23.92 -0.68 -11.77
CA ALA A 90 22.55 -1.07 -12.09
C ALA A 90 21.57 -0.63 -10.99
N GLU A 91 21.91 -0.83 -9.72
CA GLU A 91 21.11 -0.37 -8.57
C GLU A 91 20.99 1.17 -8.54
N ALA A 92 22.09 1.89 -8.81
CA ALA A 92 22.09 3.36 -8.86
C ALA A 92 21.21 3.90 -10.00
N ILE A 93 21.28 3.29 -11.20
CA ILE A 93 20.40 3.62 -12.33
C ILE A 93 18.95 3.35 -11.96
N ALA A 94 18.65 2.18 -11.36
CA ALA A 94 17.29 1.84 -10.94
C ALA A 94 16.74 2.86 -9.93
N ALA A 95 17.53 3.23 -8.93
CA ALA A 95 17.15 4.21 -7.91
C ALA A 95 16.94 5.62 -8.50
N ALA A 96 17.84 6.07 -9.37
CA ALA A 96 17.74 7.38 -10.02
C ALA A 96 16.50 7.44 -10.95
N THR A 97 16.28 6.40 -11.74
CA THR A 97 15.10 6.26 -12.60
C THR A 97 13.82 6.28 -11.77
N ALA A 98 13.79 5.52 -10.67
CA ALA A 98 12.66 5.50 -9.76
C ALA A 98 12.37 6.86 -9.11
N SER A 99 13.40 7.63 -8.77
CA SER A 99 13.22 8.98 -8.25
C SER A 99 12.59 9.90 -9.29
N LEU A 100 13.07 9.87 -10.53
CA LEU A 100 12.50 10.68 -11.62
C LEU A 100 11.05 10.31 -11.91
N VAL A 101 10.75 9.01 -11.99
CA VAL A 101 9.38 8.51 -12.19
C VAL A 101 8.48 8.87 -11.01
N TYR A 102 8.99 8.86 -9.78
CA TYR A 102 8.21 9.28 -8.61
C TYR A 102 7.79 10.75 -8.70
N ASP A 103 8.73 11.62 -9.09
CA ASP A 103 8.54 13.07 -9.10
C ASP A 103 7.72 13.54 -10.32
N ALA A 104 7.95 12.96 -11.51
CA ALA A 104 7.37 13.40 -12.77
C ALA A 104 6.36 12.43 -13.41
N GLY A 105 6.21 11.21 -12.87
CA GLY A 105 5.31 10.19 -13.38
C GLY A 105 5.91 9.30 -14.48
N LEU A 106 5.11 8.37 -14.99
CA LEU A 106 5.53 7.44 -16.05
C LEU A 106 5.74 8.10 -17.41
N ASP A 107 5.23 9.32 -17.61
CA ASP A 107 5.36 10.05 -18.87
C ASP A 107 6.83 10.31 -19.24
N VAL A 108 7.73 10.40 -18.25
CA VAL A 108 9.19 10.50 -18.48
C VAL A 108 9.74 9.32 -19.28
N LEU A 109 9.12 8.15 -19.16
CA LEU A 109 9.53 6.95 -19.90
C LEU A 109 8.96 6.92 -21.33
N SER A 110 7.89 7.70 -21.59
CA SER A 110 7.23 7.73 -22.90
C SER A 110 8.02 8.48 -23.97
N GLU A 111 8.97 9.32 -23.55
CA GLU A 111 9.89 10.06 -24.43
C GLU A 111 10.86 9.11 -25.15
N SER A 112 11.04 7.89 -24.65
CA SER A 112 11.82 6.83 -25.30
C SER A 112 10.91 5.85 -26.07
N PRO A 113 11.10 5.68 -27.39
CA PRO A 113 10.35 4.69 -28.19
C PRO A 113 10.50 3.24 -27.70
N ARG A 114 11.60 2.93 -27.00
CA ARG A 114 11.88 1.61 -26.43
C ARG A 114 11.06 1.39 -25.15
N ALA A 115 11.09 2.35 -24.22
CA ALA A 115 10.30 2.24 -22.99
C ALA A 115 8.80 2.36 -23.24
N PHE A 116 8.36 3.20 -24.20
CA PHE A 116 6.95 3.25 -24.61
C PHE A 116 6.43 1.88 -25.10
N ARG A 117 7.23 1.15 -25.89
CA ARG A 117 6.88 -0.19 -26.38
C ARG A 117 6.81 -1.22 -25.25
N ILE A 118 7.69 -1.10 -24.26
CA ILE A 118 7.73 -1.97 -23.09
C ILE A 118 6.54 -1.68 -22.15
N LEU A 119 6.26 -0.40 -21.87
CA LEU A 119 5.11 0.05 -21.09
C LEU A 119 3.77 -0.33 -21.74
N SER A 120 3.65 -0.18 -23.06
CA SER A 120 2.43 -0.54 -23.80
C SER A 120 2.09 -2.04 -23.76
N ARG A 121 3.06 -2.91 -23.45
CA ARG A 121 2.84 -4.35 -23.23
C ARG A 121 2.44 -4.65 -21.79
N GLY A 122 2.73 -3.74 -20.86
CA GLY A 122 2.46 -3.87 -19.43
C GLY A 122 1.24 -3.06 -18.98
N ALA A 123 0.03 -3.38 -19.46
CA ALA A 123 -1.20 -2.71 -18.99
C ALA A 123 -1.40 -2.78 -17.46
N LEU A 124 -0.82 -3.80 -16.81
CA LEU A 124 -0.78 -3.92 -15.35
C LEU A 124 0.16 -2.92 -14.69
N PHE A 125 1.24 -2.52 -15.36
CA PHE A 125 2.25 -1.58 -14.86
C PHE A 125 1.65 -0.17 -14.71
N ASP A 126 0.94 0.33 -15.73
CA ASP A 126 0.27 1.64 -15.67
C ASP A 126 -0.82 1.69 -14.58
N GLY A 127 -1.58 0.61 -14.41
CA GLY A 127 -2.68 0.56 -13.44
C GLY A 127 -2.24 0.48 -11.97
N SER A 128 -1.06 -0.10 -11.70
CA SER A 128 -0.58 -0.39 -10.34
C SER A 128 0.68 0.38 -9.96
N VAL A 129 1.75 0.28 -10.77
CA VAL A 129 3.05 0.92 -10.53
C VAL A 129 3.01 2.41 -10.87
N GLY A 130 2.24 2.80 -11.90
CA GLY A 130 2.08 4.22 -12.30
C GLY A 130 1.44 5.13 -11.26
N ARG A 131 0.84 4.56 -10.20
CA ARG A 131 0.27 5.32 -9.08
C ARG A 131 1.24 5.50 -7.91
N LEU A 132 2.44 4.92 -7.97
CA LEU A 132 3.49 5.05 -6.96
C LEU A 132 4.27 6.36 -7.12
N THR A 133 3.56 7.48 -7.27
CA THR A 133 4.15 8.80 -7.57
C THR A 133 3.74 9.82 -6.51
N GLY A 134 4.39 10.99 -6.51
CA GLY A 134 4.00 12.10 -5.63
C GLY A 134 2.53 12.53 -5.83
N GLY A 135 2.06 12.57 -7.09
CA GLY A 135 0.65 12.84 -7.39
C GLY A 135 -0.29 11.74 -6.88
N GLY A 136 0.13 10.48 -6.97
CA GLY A 136 -0.60 9.36 -6.37
C GLY A 136 -0.67 9.45 -4.83
N HIS A 137 0.41 9.91 -4.20
CA HIS A 137 0.46 10.14 -2.76
C HIS A 137 -0.52 11.22 -2.31
N GLU A 138 -0.60 12.34 -3.02
CA GLU A 138 -1.53 13.42 -2.72
C GLU A 138 -2.99 12.94 -2.85
N LEU A 139 -3.33 12.27 -3.95
CA LEU A 139 -4.68 11.71 -4.15
C LEU A 139 -5.06 10.69 -3.08
N ALA A 140 -4.13 9.79 -2.72
CA ALA A 140 -4.34 8.82 -1.66
C ALA A 140 -4.55 9.52 -0.31
N SER A 141 -3.81 10.60 -0.04
CA SER A 141 -3.90 11.39 1.20
C SER A 141 -5.24 12.10 1.31
N ILE A 142 -5.69 12.73 0.22
CA ILE A 142 -7.04 13.34 0.15
C ILE A 142 -8.10 12.27 0.39
N GLY A 143 -8.01 11.13 -0.29
CA GLY A 143 -8.92 10.01 -0.11
C GLY A 143 -8.96 9.52 1.34
N PHE A 144 -7.80 9.40 1.99
CA PHE A 144 -7.69 9.01 3.40
C PHE A 144 -8.32 10.05 4.33
N ILE A 145 -8.04 11.34 4.14
CA ILE A 145 -8.59 12.42 4.98
C ILE A 145 -10.12 12.47 4.85
N VAL A 146 -10.65 12.42 3.63
CA VAL A 146 -12.09 12.50 3.37
C VAL A 146 -12.81 11.28 3.96
N SER A 147 -12.34 10.07 3.63
CA SER A 147 -12.95 8.84 4.12
C SER A 147 -12.78 8.67 5.63
N GLY A 148 -11.61 9.02 6.20
CA GLY A 148 -11.35 9.01 7.63
C GLY A 148 -12.27 9.97 8.40
N THR A 149 -12.45 11.19 7.90
CA THR A 149 -13.37 12.16 8.49
C THR A 149 -14.81 11.64 8.47
N LEU A 150 -15.25 11.08 7.34
CA LEU A 150 -16.58 10.49 7.24
C LEU A 150 -16.75 9.28 8.17
N ALA A 151 -15.73 8.43 8.29
CA ALA A 151 -15.75 7.29 9.21
C ALA A 151 -15.91 7.75 10.67
N VAL A 152 -15.20 8.81 11.09
CA VAL A 152 -15.35 9.40 12.42
C VAL A 152 -16.78 9.90 12.65
N LEU A 153 -17.36 10.62 11.70
CA LEU A 153 -18.74 11.10 11.81
C LEU A 153 -19.74 9.95 11.93
N LEU A 154 -19.55 8.87 11.16
CA LEU A 154 -20.41 7.68 11.21
C LEU A 154 -20.23 6.87 12.51
N VAL A 155 -19.02 6.82 13.05
CA VAL A 155 -18.74 6.26 14.38
C VAL A 155 -19.51 7.02 15.45
N LEU A 156 -19.45 8.37 15.43
CA LEU A 156 -20.19 9.22 16.36
C LEU A 156 -21.71 9.04 16.20
N ALA A 157 -22.21 9.00 14.97
CA ALA A 157 -23.63 8.75 14.69
C ALA A 157 -24.09 7.36 15.16
N THR A 158 -23.24 6.34 15.01
CA THR A 158 -23.49 4.98 15.52
C THR A 158 -23.53 4.98 17.05
N ALA A 159 -22.56 5.61 17.70
CA ALA A 159 -22.51 5.74 19.16
C ALA A 159 -23.70 6.54 19.72
N ALA A 160 -24.18 7.55 19.01
CA ALA A 160 -25.33 8.37 19.41
C ALA A 160 -26.64 7.58 19.46
N GLN A 161 -26.80 6.57 18.60
CA GLN A 161 -28.01 5.76 18.48
C GLN A 161 -28.10 4.62 19.51
N VAL A 162 -27.03 4.34 20.23
CA VAL A 162 -26.94 3.23 21.19
C VAL A 162 -26.90 3.79 22.62
N ARG A 163 -27.28 2.99 23.62
CA ARG A 163 -27.27 3.36 25.05
C ARG A 163 -26.31 2.48 25.86
N GLY A 164 -25.80 3.04 26.96
CA GLY A 164 -24.87 2.34 27.87
C GLY A 164 -23.52 2.02 27.22
N LEU A 165 -22.84 0.97 27.71
CA LEU A 165 -21.52 0.55 27.20
C LEU A 165 -21.54 0.04 25.76
N TYR A 166 -22.71 -0.30 25.22
CA TYR A 166 -22.88 -0.63 23.80
C TYR A 166 -22.59 0.56 22.87
N ARG A 167 -22.55 1.80 23.39
CA ARG A 167 -22.13 3.00 22.64
C ARG A 167 -20.69 2.93 22.15
N ILE A 168 -19.85 2.18 22.85
CA ILE A 168 -18.45 1.95 22.49
C ILE A 168 -18.34 0.64 21.68
N GLY A 169 -19.05 -0.40 22.12
CA GLY A 169 -19.00 -1.71 21.47
C GLY A 169 -19.53 -1.72 20.03
N ALA A 170 -20.67 -1.07 19.76
CA ALA A 170 -21.27 -1.06 18.43
C ALA A 170 -20.38 -0.43 17.33
N PRO A 171 -19.83 0.80 17.50
CA PRO A 171 -18.92 1.35 16.51
C PRO A 171 -17.60 0.57 16.43
N ALA A 172 -17.07 0.06 17.54
CA ALA A 172 -15.86 -0.77 17.51
C ALA A 172 -16.05 -2.05 16.68
N LEU A 173 -17.18 -2.73 16.83
CA LEU A 173 -17.49 -3.90 15.99
C LEU A 173 -17.72 -3.51 14.52
N ALA A 174 -18.34 -2.36 14.25
CA ALA A 174 -18.51 -1.87 12.88
C ALA A 174 -17.16 -1.59 12.19
N ILE A 175 -16.25 -0.92 12.90
CA ILE A 175 -14.86 -0.69 12.46
C ILE A 175 -14.16 -2.05 12.22
N GLY A 176 -14.28 -2.98 13.17
CA GLY A 176 -13.69 -4.30 13.08
C GLY A 176 -14.19 -5.11 11.89
N LEU A 177 -15.50 -5.05 11.57
CA LEU A 177 -16.08 -5.69 10.39
C LEU A 177 -15.53 -5.09 9.09
N GLY A 178 -15.44 -3.77 8.99
CA GLY A 178 -14.84 -3.10 7.82
C GLY A 178 -13.38 -3.48 7.63
N ALA A 179 -12.61 -3.48 8.71
CA ALA A 179 -11.21 -3.87 8.69
C ALA A 179 -11.00 -5.36 8.36
N ALA A 180 -11.87 -6.24 8.86
CA ALA A 180 -11.81 -7.67 8.59
C ALA A 180 -12.06 -7.95 7.11
N LEU A 181 -13.00 -7.24 6.49
CA LEU A 181 -13.24 -7.33 5.05
C LEU A 181 -11.98 -6.97 4.25
N VAL A 182 -11.33 -5.85 4.57
CA VAL A 182 -10.08 -5.45 3.91
C VAL A 182 -8.99 -6.49 4.11
N TRP A 183 -8.83 -6.97 5.35
CA TRP A 183 -7.83 -7.99 5.67
C TRP A 183 -8.03 -9.28 4.87
N ILE A 184 -9.26 -9.81 4.82
CA ILE A 184 -9.57 -11.04 4.08
C ILE A 184 -9.34 -10.85 2.59
N VAL A 185 -9.88 -9.77 2.00
CA VAL A 185 -9.72 -9.48 0.57
C VAL A 185 -8.25 -9.30 0.22
N ALA A 186 -7.49 -8.59 1.04
CA ALA A 186 -6.05 -8.41 0.84
C ALA A 186 -5.26 -9.71 0.99
N ALA A 187 -5.61 -10.57 1.95
CA ALA A 187 -4.95 -11.87 2.13
C ALA A 187 -5.18 -12.78 0.90
N VAL A 188 -6.41 -12.80 0.38
CA VAL A 188 -6.74 -13.54 -0.86
C VAL A 188 -5.99 -12.95 -2.06
N ALA A 189 -5.98 -11.62 -2.20
CA ALA A 189 -5.26 -10.96 -3.29
C ALA A 189 -3.75 -11.24 -3.23
N ARG A 190 -3.14 -11.17 -2.03
CA ARG A 190 -1.73 -11.52 -1.83
C ARG A 190 -1.44 -12.95 -2.28
N SER A 191 -2.23 -13.92 -1.81
CA SER A 191 -2.05 -15.32 -2.20
C SER A 191 -2.23 -15.54 -3.70
N ALA A 192 -3.15 -14.82 -4.34
CA ALA A 192 -3.32 -14.87 -5.79
C ALA A 192 -2.09 -14.32 -6.54
N PHE A 193 -1.50 -13.21 -6.07
CA PHE A 193 -0.28 -12.64 -6.65
C PHE A 193 0.94 -13.55 -6.45
N GLU A 194 1.12 -14.13 -5.27
CA GLU A 194 2.18 -15.10 -4.99
C GLU A 194 2.03 -16.35 -5.88
N GLY A 195 0.83 -16.91 -5.97
CA GLY A 195 0.57 -18.06 -6.84
C GLY A 195 0.77 -17.76 -8.33
N GLN A 196 0.43 -16.54 -8.78
CA GLN A 196 0.73 -16.11 -10.15
C GLN A 196 2.24 -15.99 -10.38
N ALA A 197 2.99 -15.49 -9.40
CA ALA A 197 4.44 -15.39 -9.51
C ALA A 197 5.13 -16.76 -9.58
N GLU A 198 4.68 -17.72 -8.77
CA GLU A 198 5.23 -19.10 -8.75
C GLU A 198 4.98 -19.86 -10.06
N THR A 199 3.89 -19.55 -10.76
CA THR A 199 3.46 -20.27 -11.97
C THR A 199 3.84 -19.55 -13.26
N SER A 200 4.37 -18.33 -13.19
CA SER A 200 4.73 -17.55 -14.37
C SER A 200 6.01 -18.07 -15.02
N ALA A 201 5.95 -18.32 -16.33
CA ALA A 201 7.13 -18.65 -17.14
C ALA A 201 7.95 -17.39 -17.52
N ASP A 202 7.35 -16.20 -17.42
CA ASP A 202 8.00 -14.92 -17.68
C ASP A 202 8.57 -14.35 -16.35
N PRO A 203 9.90 -14.17 -16.24
CA PRO A 203 10.54 -13.61 -15.04
C PRO A 203 10.03 -12.22 -14.67
N PHE A 204 9.72 -11.38 -15.66
CA PHE A 204 9.20 -10.03 -15.40
C PHE A 204 7.81 -10.08 -14.76
N ALA A 205 6.92 -10.90 -15.32
CA ALA A 205 5.58 -11.09 -14.76
C ALA A 205 5.64 -11.73 -13.35
N ALA A 206 6.62 -12.61 -13.09
CA ALA A 206 6.83 -13.17 -11.76
C ALA A 206 7.27 -12.10 -10.74
N ASP A 207 8.24 -11.26 -11.10
CA ASP A 207 8.70 -10.15 -10.25
C ASP A 207 7.59 -9.14 -9.96
N LEU A 208 6.77 -8.79 -10.96
CA LEU A 208 5.61 -7.92 -10.76
C LEU A 208 4.59 -8.54 -9.79
N GLY A 209 4.35 -9.84 -9.89
CA GLY A 209 3.48 -10.56 -8.95
C GLY A 209 3.99 -10.45 -7.51
N LEU A 210 5.30 -10.64 -7.30
CA LEU A 210 5.92 -10.48 -5.97
C LEU A 210 5.84 -9.03 -5.47
N ILE A 211 6.10 -8.05 -6.33
CA ILE A 211 5.96 -6.62 -6.00
C ILE A 211 4.53 -6.30 -5.58
N ALA A 212 3.53 -6.81 -6.31
CA ALA A 212 2.12 -6.63 -5.97
C ALA A 212 1.75 -7.31 -4.64
N ALA A 213 2.24 -8.52 -4.40
CA ALA A 213 2.05 -9.24 -3.14
C ALA A 213 2.66 -8.49 -1.94
N ASP A 214 3.84 -7.89 -2.12
CA ASP A 214 4.51 -7.04 -1.14
C ASP A 214 3.74 -5.74 -0.89
N ALA A 215 3.21 -5.10 -1.93
CA ALA A 215 2.37 -3.91 -1.79
C ALA A 215 1.07 -4.22 -0.99
N VAL A 216 0.39 -5.32 -1.32
CA VAL A 216 -0.84 -5.76 -0.63
C VAL A 216 -0.58 -6.20 0.81
N SER A 217 0.65 -6.57 1.16
CA SER A 217 1.03 -6.91 2.54
C SER A 217 0.71 -5.80 3.55
N LEU A 218 0.78 -4.53 3.12
CA LEU A 218 0.42 -3.38 3.94
C LEU A 218 -1.08 -3.39 4.26
N LEU A 219 -1.93 -3.71 3.29
CA LEU A 219 -3.37 -3.84 3.50
C LEU A 219 -3.69 -4.98 4.46
N VAL A 220 -2.99 -6.11 4.33
CA VAL A 220 -3.11 -7.25 5.26
C VAL A 220 -2.74 -6.80 6.68
N ARG A 221 -1.59 -6.17 6.86
CA ARG A 221 -1.09 -5.71 8.16
C ARG A 221 -2.01 -4.67 8.80
N ASN A 222 -2.41 -3.65 8.05
CA ASN A 222 -3.27 -2.58 8.53
C ASN A 222 -4.68 -3.10 8.84
N GLY A 223 -5.26 -3.89 7.93
CA GLY A 223 -6.55 -4.55 8.14
C GLY A 223 -6.56 -5.44 9.36
N ALA A 224 -5.55 -6.31 9.53
CA ALA A 224 -5.43 -7.19 10.68
C ALA A 224 -5.28 -6.40 11.99
N THR A 225 -4.42 -5.38 12.02
CA THR A 225 -4.18 -4.54 13.20
C THR A 225 -5.47 -3.85 13.67
N VAL A 226 -6.21 -3.24 12.74
CA VAL A 226 -7.48 -2.57 13.06
C VAL A 226 -8.54 -3.59 13.46
N THR A 227 -8.63 -4.73 12.78
CA THR A 227 -9.57 -5.82 13.10
C THR A 227 -9.38 -6.31 14.52
N VAL A 228 -8.14 -6.64 14.90
CA VAL A 228 -7.81 -7.13 16.24
C VAL A 228 -8.11 -6.08 17.29
N THR A 229 -7.64 -4.84 17.08
CA THR A 229 -7.83 -3.75 18.05
C THR A 229 -9.30 -3.44 18.27
N ALA A 230 -10.06 -3.26 17.18
CA ALA A 230 -11.48 -2.95 17.23
C ALA A 230 -12.31 -4.14 17.75
N GLY A 231 -11.91 -5.37 17.41
CA GLY A 231 -12.50 -6.60 17.93
C GLY A 231 -12.33 -6.72 19.44
N VAL A 232 -11.13 -6.51 19.97
CA VAL A 232 -10.86 -6.52 21.42
C VAL A 232 -11.71 -5.47 22.14
N VAL A 233 -11.72 -4.22 21.65
CA VAL A 233 -12.52 -3.14 22.24
C VAL A 233 -14.02 -3.48 22.19
N GLY A 234 -14.49 -4.02 21.07
CA GLY A 234 -15.88 -4.44 20.88
C GLY A 234 -16.30 -5.52 21.86
N VAL A 235 -15.52 -6.59 21.97
CA VAL A 235 -15.79 -7.73 22.87
C VAL A 235 -15.75 -7.30 24.32
N LEU A 236 -14.75 -6.52 24.74
CA LEU A 236 -14.65 -6.02 26.12
C LEU A 236 -15.84 -5.14 26.48
N SER A 237 -16.28 -4.28 25.56
CA SER A 237 -17.47 -3.43 25.76
C SER A 237 -18.75 -4.24 25.93
N LEU A 238 -18.91 -5.31 25.13
CA LEU A 238 -20.04 -6.23 25.26
C LEU A 238 -20.02 -7.00 26.58
N ALA A 239 -18.86 -7.53 26.98
CA ALA A 239 -18.68 -8.26 28.24
C ALA A 239 -18.98 -7.36 29.45
N ALA A 240 -18.44 -6.14 29.48
CA ALA A 240 -18.70 -5.18 30.54
C ALA A 240 -20.18 -4.77 30.59
N GLY A 241 -20.81 -4.53 29.42
CA GLY A 241 -22.24 -4.24 29.34
C GLY A 241 -23.14 -5.40 29.82
N GLY A 242 -22.75 -6.64 29.52
CA GLY A 242 -23.42 -7.84 29.99
C GLY A 242 -23.31 -8.03 31.51
N LEU A 243 -22.11 -7.82 32.06
CA LEU A 243 -21.84 -7.93 33.49
C LEU A 243 -22.65 -6.90 34.30
N LEU A 244 -22.67 -5.63 33.87
CA LEU A 244 -23.45 -4.59 34.54
C LEU A 244 -24.93 -4.92 34.59
N ARG A 245 -25.50 -5.40 33.47
CA ARG A 245 -26.91 -5.83 33.43
C ARG A 245 -27.19 -7.02 34.34
N ALA A 246 -26.24 -7.95 34.49
CA ALA A 246 -26.38 -9.08 35.40
C ALA A 246 -26.38 -8.61 36.86
N LEU A 247 -25.49 -7.69 37.22
CA LEU A 247 -25.42 -7.10 38.56
C LEU A 247 -26.68 -6.30 38.90
N GLU A 248 -27.21 -5.50 37.97
CA GLU A 248 -28.47 -4.78 38.14
C GLU A 248 -29.63 -5.72 38.44
N ARG A 249 -29.75 -6.83 37.67
CA ARG A 249 -30.80 -7.84 37.89
C ARG A 249 -30.67 -8.52 39.25
N ALA A 250 -29.44 -8.83 39.68
CA ALA A 250 -29.20 -9.43 40.99
C ALA A 250 -29.60 -8.50 42.13
N ASN A 251 -29.27 -7.21 42.03
CA ASN A 251 -29.60 -6.22 43.05
C ASN A 251 -31.12 -5.97 43.17
N VAL A 252 -31.83 -5.94 42.03
CA VAL A 252 -33.30 -5.84 42.01
C VAL A 252 -33.94 -7.07 42.65
N ALA A 253 -33.44 -8.28 42.35
CA ALA A 253 -33.95 -9.51 42.94
C ALA A 253 -33.74 -9.57 44.47
N GLN A 254 -32.60 -9.09 44.96
CA GLN A 254 -32.32 -9.01 46.40
C GLN A 254 -33.23 -8.00 47.10
N SER A 255 -33.45 -6.83 46.49
CA SER A 255 -34.36 -5.80 47.02
C SER A 255 -35.81 -6.27 47.13
N ALA A 256 -36.26 -7.14 46.22
CA ALA A 256 -37.59 -7.73 46.25
C ALA A 256 -37.77 -8.81 47.33
N ARG A 257 -36.69 -9.50 47.74
CA ARG A 257 -36.74 -10.51 48.82
C ARG A 257 -36.78 -9.92 50.23
N ASN A 258 -36.33 -8.68 50.39
CA ASN A 258 -36.25 -8.00 51.68
C ASN A 258 -37.49 -7.15 52.00
N ARG A 259 -38.52 -7.20 51.14
CA ARG A 259 -39.83 -6.58 51.36
C ARG A 259 -40.86 -7.68 51.62
#